data_AF-L2GLJ5-F1
#
_entry.id   AF-L2GLJ5-F1
#
_cell.length_a   1.000
_cell.length_b   1.000
_cell.length_c   1.000
_cell.angle_alpha   90.00
_cell.angle_beta   90.00
_cell.angle_gamma   90.00
#
_symmetry.space_group_name_H-M   'P 1'
#
loop_
_entity.id
_entity.type
_entity.pdbx_description
1 polymer ?
#
loop_
_entity_poly.entity_id
_entity_poly.type
_entity_poly.pdbx_seq_one_letter_code
_entity_poly.pdbx_strand_id
1 'polypeptide(L)'
;MTLTKATNKEFVHYLEVMLRFPHKSIDFDDLVDVKFTAQDKYLNQLVYIYFSIIEQCYSQMSYEQKLKVLFRYLFLFSTHIMLDLSIYRLFANVLERDFLHFFVDRKLFLNFPFTKEFILDFAHRLPEKIIKVGYELPVFRSLVYFCCSSDTQHSPTPLNWIIRRWNIQTKQSIPSLFYHHDCTLFLEPIAHEKFQSLDNPLLELRKDLKNCSNCCICFSQKNSEAKIQKCLQMKHDMAQSIDEFNRSNVMCSPLSIDVVRLLPSIDIKSLGAFLCKEKNLPCLIRFAQSFDFKDTGILEALRIFLSSFVMGGESQVIDRVITVYANEFVNQNIGNIKDFPESLRWQDTQNTKKTAREYLTDLLSLIQ
;
A
#
# COMPACT_ATOMS: atom_id res chain seq x y z
N MET A 1 -6.83 5.28 52.51
CA MET A 1 -6.57 3.82 52.42
C MET A 1 -5.42 3.64 51.45
N THR A 2 -4.28 3.10 51.88
CA THR A 2 -3.16 2.80 50.97
C THR A 2 -3.60 1.63 50.06
N LEU A 3 -3.96 1.95 48.81
CA LEU A 3 -4.47 1.04 47.77
C LEU A 3 -3.50 -0.08 47.34
N THR A 4 -2.37 -0.26 48.03
CA THR A 4 -1.25 -1.11 47.60
C THR A 4 -1.45 -2.62 47.76
N LYS A 5 -2.62 -3.07 48.28
CA LYS A 5 -2.92 -4.51 48.46
C LYS A 5 -4.33 -4.94 48.03
N ALA A 6 -5.09 -4.08 47.35
CA ALA A 6 -6.42 -4.48 46.89
C ALA A 6 -6.31 -5.47 45.72
N THR A 7 -7.05 -6.57 45.82
CA THR A 7 -7.23 -7.56 44.75
C THR A 7 -8.04 -6.95 43.59
N ASN A 8 -7.92 -7.50 42.38
CA ASN A 8 -8.71 -6.99 41.24
C ASN A 8 -10.23 -7.06 41.52
N LYS A 9 -10.70 -8.05 42.30
CA LYS A 9 -12.10 -8.16 42.74
C LYS A 9 -12.53 -6.97 43.61
N GLU A 10 -11.71 -6.59 44.58
CA GLU A 10 -12.00 -5.44 45.44
C GLU A 10 -11.99 -4.14 44.64
N PHE A 11 -11.05 -4.01 43.70
CA PHE A 11 -11.05 -2.90 42.76
C PHE A 11 -12.29 -2.86 41.87
N VAL A 12 -12.77 -3.99 41.37
CA VAL A 12 -14.03 -4.04 40.61
C VAL A 12 -15.18 -3.45 41.44
N HIS A 13 -15.36 -3.90 42.68
CA HIS A 13 -16.42 -3.35 43.55
C HIS A 13 -16.25 -1.86 43.84
N TYR A 14 -15.01 -1.43 44.07
CA TYR A 14 -14.71 -0.01 44.27
C TYR A 14 -15.08 0.82 43.03
N LEU A 15 -14.66 0.39 41.85
CA LEU A 15 -14.95 1.07 40.59
C LEU A 15 -16.45 1.01 40.23
N GLU A 16 -17.16 -0.08 40.54
CA GLU A 16 -18.63 -0.15 40.35
C GLU A 16 -19.37 0.91 41.17
N VAL A 17 -18.90 1.18 42.40
CA VAL A 17 -19.44 2.27 43.22
C VAL A 17 -19.12 3.61 42.58
N MET A 18 -17.88 3.83 42.14
CA MET A 18 -17.49 5.08 41.46
C MET A 18 -18.30 5.33 40.18
N LEU A 19 -18.53 4.30 39.38
CA LEU A 19 -19.32 4.38 38.14
C LEU A 19 -20.76 4.84 38.39
N ARG A 20 -21.33 4.55 39.56
CA ARG A 20 -22.67 5.02 39.97
C ARG A 20 -22.67 6.48 40.44
N PHE A 21 -21.52 7.00 40.87
CA PHE A 21 -21.38 8.35 41.44
C PHE A 21 -20.19 9.14 40.85
N PRO A 22 -20.09 9.30 39.52
CA PRO A 22 -18.89 9.80 38.84
C PRO A 22 -18.55 11.28 39.12
N HIS A 23 -19.51 12.08 39.60
CA HIS A 23 -19.40 13.55 39.60
C HIS A 23 -19.06 14.18 40.95
N LYS A 24 -18.84 13.39 42.00
CA LYS A 24 -18.49 13.92 43.33
C LYS A 24 -17.17 13.30 43.77
N SER A 25 -16.09 14.10 43.70
CA SER A 25 -14.77 13.85 44.30
C SER A 25 -13.97 12.64 43.82
N ILE A 26 -13.85 12.43 42.50
CA ILE A 26 -12.82 11.53 41.98
C ILE A 26 -11.52 12.31 41.85
N ASP A 27 -10.48 11.89 42.57
CA ASP A 27 -9.12 12.34 42.30
C ASP A 27 -8.63 11.63 41.03
N PHE A 28 -8.42 12.40 39.96
CA PHE A 28 -8.02 11.86 38.67
C PHE A 28 -6.58 11.34 38.67
N ASP A 29 -5.71 11.84 39.55
CA ASP A 29 -4.34 11.33 39.61
C ASP A 29 -4.33 9.92 40.21
N ASP A 30 -5.11 9.69 41.28
CA ASP A 30 -5.32 8.36 41.84
C ASP A 30 -5.96 7.40 40.83
N LEU A 31 -6.94 7.86 40.06
CA LEU A 31 -7.60 7.05 39.02
C LEU A 31 -6.61 6.69 37.91
N VAL A 32 -5.83 7.65 37.43
CA VAL A 32 -4.88 7.42 36.34
C VAL A 32 -3.70 6.56 36.77
N ASP A 33 -3.43 6.41 38.07
CA ASP A 33 -2.32 5.62 38.60
C ASP A 33 -2.72 4.21 39.10
N VAL A 34 -3.99 3.80 38.97
CA VAL A 34 -4.46 2.45 39.31
C VAL A 34 -3.63 1.37 38.61
N LYS A 35 -3.17 0.35 39.34
CA LYS A 35 -2.41 -0.79 38.80
C LYS A 35 -3.27 -2.06 38.79
N PHE A 36 -3.18 -2.84 37.73
CA PHE A 36 -3.91 -4.10 37.58
C PHE A 36 -2.99 -5.31 37.74
N THR A 37 -3.51 -6.39 38.31
CA THR A 37 -2.79 -7.68 38.35
C THR A 37 -3.16 -8.49 37.10
N ALA A 38 -2.17 -8.85 36.27
CA ALA A 38 -2.42 -9.45 34.95
C ALA A 38 -2.96 -10.90 34.96
N GLN A 39 -2.80 -11.65 36.06
CA GLN A 39 -3.17 -13.07 36.17
C GLN A 39 -4.48 -13.32 36.92
N ASP A 40 -5.37 -12.34 36.97
CA ASP A 40 -6.61 -12.42 37.74
C ASP A 40 -7.84 -12.51 36.83
N LYS A 41 -8.78 -13.40 37.17
CA LYS A 41 -10.02 -13.64 36.41
C LYS A 41 -10.93 -12.42 36.26
N TYR A 42 -10.78 -11.41 37.13
CA TYR A 42 -11.54 -10.16 37.09
C TYR A 42 -10.88 -9.07 36.25
N LEU A 43 -9.71 -9.32 35.64
CA LEU A 43 -8.97 -8.31 34.88
C LEU A 43 -9.83 -7.68 33.78
N ASN A 44 -10.58 -8.48 33.02
CA ASN A 44 -11.41 -7.98 31.91
C ASN A 44 -12.51 -7.03 32.39
N GLN A 45 -13.24 -7.45 33.43
CA GLN A 45 -14.28 -6.63 34.06
C GLN A 45 -13.67 -5.35 34.66
N LEU A 46 -12.52 -5.48 35.32
CA LEU A 46 -11.81 -4.36 35.94
C LEU A 46 -11.39 -3.30 34.92
N VAL A 47 -10.73 -3.73 33.85
CA VAL A 47 -10.26 -2.85 32.76
C VAL A 47 -11.44 -2.18 32.06
N TYR A 48 -12.54 -2.91 31.85
CA TYR A 48 -13.75 -2.34 31.25
C TYR A 48 -14.38 -1.25 32.13
N ILE A 49 -14.61 -1.54 33.41
CA ILE A 49 -15.22 -0.57 34.34
C ILE A 49 -14.29 0.64 34.49
N TYR A 50 -12.99 0.41 34.61
CA TYR A 50 -11.98 1.46 34.67
C TYR A 50 -12.09 2.43 33.50
N PHE A 51 -12.05 1.93 32.27
CA PHE A 51 -12.12 2.81 31.10
C PHE A 51 -13.52 3.40 30.89
N SER A 52 -14.58 2.76 31.38
CA SER A 52 -15.93 3.32 31.39
C SER A 52 -16.00 4.56 32.29
N ILE A 53 -15.37 4.53 33.47
CA ILE A 53 -15.27 5.71 34.36
C ILE A 53 -14.44 6.80 33.70
N ILE A 54 -13.29 6.42 33.11
CA ILE A 54 -12.43 7.37 32.39
C ILE A 54 -13.22 8.07 31.28
N GLU A 55 -14.03 7.35 30.52
CA GLU A 55 -14.85 7.93 29.46
C GLU A 55 -15.86 8.97 30.00
N GLN A 56 -16.52 8.67 31.12
CA GLN A 56 -17.49 9.59 31.76
C GLN A 56 -16.83 10.87 32.29
N CYS A 57 -15.59 10.77 32.76
CA CYS A 57 -14.87 11.89 33.34
C CYS A 57 -13.90 12.57 32.36
N TYR A 58 -13.77 12.05 31.14
CA TYR A 58 -12.71 12.42 30.19
C TYR A 58 -12.65 13.92 29.88
N SER A 59 -13.81 14.60 29.85
CA SER A 59 -13.90 16.04 29.59
C SER A 59 -13.34 16.91 30.72
N GLN A 60 -13.21 16.37 31.94
CA GLN A 60 -12.73 17.07 33.13
C GLN A 60 -11.22 16.85 33.36
N MET A 61 -10.61 15.91 32.66
CA MET A 61 -9.21 15.54 32.83
C MET A 61 -8.27 16.56 32.19
N SER A 62 -7.12 16.78 32.82
CA SER A 62 -6.02 17.55 32.23
C SER A 62 -5.43 16.83 31.01
N TYR A 63 -4.73 17.56 30.14
CA TYR A 63 -4.08 16.94 28.97
C TYR A 63 -3.04 15.89 29.36
N GLU A 64 -2.29 16.11 30.44
CA GLU A 64 -1.32 15.14 30.96
C GLU A 64 -2.00 13.84 31.39
N GLN A 65 -3.12 13.95 32.10
CA GLN A 65 -3.91 12.80 32.53
C GLN A 65 -4.47 12.03 31.33
N LYS A 66 -4.98 12.74 30.31
CA LYS A 66 -5.44 12.12 29.05
C LYS A 66 -4.33 11.38 28.31
N LEU A 67 -3.11 11.93 28.28
CA LEU A 67 -1.95 11.25 27.70
C LEU A 67 -1.60 9.97 28.46
N LYS A 68 -1.61 9.99 29.79
CA LYS A 68 -1.40 8.78 30.60
C LYS A 68 -2.45 7.70 30.31
N VAL A 69 -3.72 8.09 30.15
CA VAL A 69 -4.79 7.19 29.69
C VAL A 69 -4.50 6.59 28.32
N LEU A 70 -4.09 7.41 27.35
CA LEU A 70 -3.71 6.93 26.01
C LEU A 70 -2.60 5.87 26.09
N PHE A 71 -1.52 6.14 26.84
CA PHE A 71 -0.42 5.19 26.98
C PHE A 71 -0.86 3.88 27.65
N ARG A 72 -1.83 3.92 28.58
CA ARG A 72 -2.40 2.71 29.17
C ARG A 72 -3.13 1.86 28.14
N TYR A 73 -3.93 2.45 27.27
CA TYR A 73 -4.53 1.71 26.15
C TYR A 73 -3.46 1.08 25.26
N LEU A 74 -2.46 1.86 24.85
CA LEU A 74 -1.38 1.35 23.99
C LEU A 74 -0.62 0.18 24.63
N PHE A 75 -0.36 0.27 25.94
CA PHE A 75 0.26 -0.81 26.70
C PHE A 75 -0.60 -2.08 26.76
N LEU A 76 -1.90 -1.94 27.01
CA LEU A 76 -2.82 -3.08 27.05
C LEU A 76 -2.91 -3.81 25.71
N PHE A 77 -2.92 -3.05 24.61
CA PHE A 77 -2.99 -3.63 23.28
C PHE A 77 -1.65 -4.22 22.82
N SER A 78 -0.52 -3.59 23.14
CA SER A 78 0.81 -4.07 22.72
C SER A 78 1.22 -5.37 23.40
N THR A 79 0.78 -5.58 24.64
CA THR A 79 1.07 -6.79 25.42
C THR A 79 0.12 -7.94 25.12
N HIS A 80 -0.86 -7.75 24.22
CA HIS A 80 -1.95 -8.68 23.93
C HIS A 80 -2.68 -9.17 25.20
N ILE A 81 -2.61 -8.42 26.31
CA ILE A 81 -3.25 -8.79 27.58
C ILE A 81 -4.77 -8.83 27.41
N MET A 82 -5.33 -7.91 26.62
CA MET A 82 -6.76 -7.87 26.30
C MET A 82 -7.01 -7.50 24.84
N LEU A 83 -7.67 -8.41 24.13
CA LEU A 83 -8.21 -8.20 22.79
C LEU A 83 -9.75 -8.22 22.84
N ASP A 84 -10.32 -7.30 23.62
CA ASP A 84 -11.77 -7.14 23.76
C ASP A 84 -12.27 -5.93 22.96
N LEU A 85 -13.27 -6.17 22.10
CA LEU A 85 -13.84 -5.15 21.23
C LEU A 85 -14.50 -3.99 22.01
N SER A 86 -15.03 -4.27 23.20
CA SER A 86 -15.65 -3.27 24.08
C SER A 86 -14.61 -2.29 24.60
N ILE A 87 -13.40 -2.76 24.92
CA ILE A 87 -12.27 -1.90 25.31
C ILE A 87 -11.78 -1.09 24.11
N TYR A 88 -11.72 -1.71 22.93
CA TYR A 88 -11.41 -1.00 21.70
C TYR A 88 -12.40 0.15 21.42
N ARG A 89 -13.71 -0.04 21.65
CA ARG A 89 -14.70 1.04 21.46
C ARG A 89 -14.44 2.23 22.39
N LEU A 90 -14.11 1.97 23.65
CA LEU A 90 -13.74 3.02 24.61
C LEU A 90 -12.46 3.75 24.16
N PHE A 91 -11.47 3.00 23.65
CA PHE A 91 -10.27 3.56 23.05
C PHE A 91 -10.55 4.41 21.81
N ALA A 92 -11.43 3.94 20.93
CA ALA A 92 -11.83 4.67 19.73
C ALA A 92 -12.42 6.05 20.10
N ASN A 93 -13.28 6.11 21.13
CA ASN A 93 -13.82 7.37 21.62
C ASN A 93 -12.72 8.33 22.13
N VAL A 94 -11.69 7.81 22.80
CA VAL A 94 -10.53 8.61 23.26
C VAL A 94 -9.69 9.10 22.09
N LEU A 95 -9.42 8.24 21.10
CA LEU A 95 -8.73 8.63 19.88
C LEU A 95 -9.49 9.73 19.14
N GLU A 96 -10.80 9.53 18.94
CA GLU A 96 -11.65 10.43 18.17
C GLU A 96 -11.63 11.86 18.73
N ARG A 97 -11.57 12.00 20.05
CA ARG A 97 -11.63 13.29 20.75
C ARG A 97 -10.33 14.07 20.63
N ASP A 98 -9.19 13.48 20.99
CA ASP A 98 -7.94 14.24 21.17
C ASP A 98 -6.72 13.66 20.43
N PHE A 99 -6.69 12.36 20.10
CA PHE A 99 -5.43 11.69 19.76
C PHE A 99 -5.38 11.03 18.38
N LEU A 100 -6.45 11.09 17.58
CA LEU A 100 -6.52 10.43 16.27
C LEU A 100 -5.39 10.87 15.34
N HIS A 101 -5.14 12.18 15.22
CA HIS A 101 -4.08 12.69 14.36
C HIS A 101 -2.70 12.22 14.82
N PHE A 102 -2.41 12.34 16.11
CA PHE A 102 -1.14 11.87 16.69
C PHE A 102 -0.93 10.37 16.44
N PHE A 103 -1.96 9.55 16.69
CA PHE A 103 -1.92 8.10 16.52
C PHE A 103 -1.59 7.70 15.08
N VAL A 104 -2.19 8.39 14.10
CA VAL A 104 -1.95 8.12 12.69
C VAL A 104 -0.60 8.68 12.21
N ASP A 105 -0.22 9.89 12.63
CA ASP A 105 1.03 10.52 12.19
C ASP A 105 2.26 9.80 12.72
N ARG A 106 2.16 9.22 13.91
CA ARG A 106 3.18 8.35 14.51
C ARG A 106 3.09 6.90 14.04
N LYS A 107 2.19 6.57 13.12
CA LYS A 107 2.01 5.23 12.55
C LYS A 107 1.75 4.14 13.59
N LEU A 108 1.09 4.48 14.70
CA LEU A 108 0.82 3.53 15.77
C LEU A 108 -0.14 2.41 15.36
N PHE A 109 -0.89 2.60 14.27
CA PHE A 109 -1.79 1.60 13.67
C PHE A 109 -1.07 0.41 13.01
N LEU A 110 0.25 0.48 12.74
CA LEU A 110 0.95 -0.59 12.02
C LEU A 110 1.03 -1.89 12.83
N ASN A 111 1.20 -1.77 14.15
CA ASN A 111 1.29 -2.91 15.08
C ASN A 111 0.05 -3.01 15.97
N PHE A 112 -1.06 -2.40 15.54
CA PHE A 112 -2.26 -2.31 16.36
C PHE A 112 -3.14 -3.55 16.16
N PRO A 113 -3.55 -4.26 17.22
CA PRO A 113 -4.35 -5.49 17.05
C PRO A 113 -5.71 -5.27 16.39
N PHE A 114 -6.27 -4.06 16.52
CA PHE A 114 -7.57 -3.69 15.98
C PHE A 114 -7.46 -2.78 14.75
N THR A 115 -6.43 -2.97 13.92
CA THR A 115 -6.23 -2.12 12.72
C THR A 115 -7.43 -2.16 11.77
N LYS A 116 -8.11 -3.31 11.66
CA LYS A 116 -9.30 -3.45 10.81
C LYS A 116 -10.46 -2.60 11.31
N GLU A 117 -10.78 -2.72 12.60
CA GLU A 117 -11.83 -1.97 13.28
C GLU A 117 -11.51 -0.47 13.27
N PHE A 118 -10.25 -0.11 13.53
CA PHE A 118 -9.75 1.26 13.43
C PHE A 118 -9.99 1.87 12.04
N ILE A 119 -9.67 1.12 10.97
CA ILE A 119 -9.91 1.58 9.59
C ILE A 119 -11.40 1.81 9.36
N LEU A 120 -12.27 0.92 9.85
CA LEU A 120 -13.72 1.03 9.70
C LEU A 120 -14.28 2.25 10.42
N ASP A 121 -13.92 2.45 11.69
CA ASP A 121 -14.51 3.51 12.52
C ASP A 121 -14.03 4.91 12.10
N PHE A 122 -12.76 5.04 11.69
CA PHE A 122 -12.14 6.34 11.42
C PHE A 122 -12.02 6.70 9.93
N ALA A 123 -12.50 5.87 9.01
CA ALA A 123 -12.37 6.11 7.57
C ALA A 123 -12.79 7.52 7.15
N HIS A 124 -13.93 7.99 7.67
CA HIS A 124 -14.51 9.29 7.35
C HIS A 124 -13.65 10.49 7.80
N ARG A 125 -12.81 10.32 8.83
CA ARG A 125 -11.90 11.37 9.35
C ARG A 125 -10.48 11.25 8.83
N LEU A 126 -10.15 10.13 8.20
CA LEU A 126 -8.85 9.85 7.65
C LEU A 126 -8.73 9.95 6.11
N PRO A 127 -9.53 10.66 5.30
CA PRO A 127 -9.49 10.58 3.83
C PRO A 127 -8.11 10.51 3.16
N GLU A 128 -7.20 11.44 3.47
CA GLU A 128 -5.84 11.43 2.90
C GLU A 128 -4.93 10.42 3.63
N LYS A 129 -5.15 10.24 4.94
CA LYS A 129 -4.33 9.38 5.79
C LYS A 129 -4.68 7.89 5.65
N ILE A 130 -5.92 7.54 5.30
CA ILE A 130 -6.43 6.17 5.14
C ILE A 130 -5.89 5.56 3.85
N ILE A 131 -5.71 6.39 2.81
CA ILE A 131 -4.98 6.01 1.60
C ILE A 131 -3.55 5.64 1.97
N LYS A 132 -2.89 6.46 2.81
CA LYS A 132 -1.55 6.16 3.32
C LYS A 132 -1.52 4.84 4.11
N VAL A 133 -2.55 4.55 4.92
CA VAL A 133 -2.70 3.23 5.57
C VAL A 133 -2.74 2.10 4.53
N GLY A 134 -3.49 2.25 3.43
CA GLY A 134 -3.54 1.25 2.35
C GLY A 134 -2.24 1.07 1.56
N TYR A 135 -1.38 2.10 1.51
CA TYR A 135 0.00 1.98 0.99
C TYR A 135 0.90 1.21 1.95
N GLU A 136 0.85 1.56 3.22
CA GLU A 136 1.74 1.00 4.24
C GLU A 136 1.34 -0.42 4.64
N LEU A 137 0.04 -0.76 4.53
CA LEU A 137 -0.51 -2.08 4.83
C LEU A 137 -1.33 -2.63 3.65
N PRO A 138 -0.66 -3.25 2.64
CA PRO A 138 -1.32 -3.72 1.43
C PRO A 138 -2.50 -4.68 1.66
N VAL A 139 -2.48 -5.45 2.76
CA VAL A 139 -3.53 -6.42 3.14
C VAL A 139 -4.88 -5.74 3.40
N PHE A 140 -4.90 -4.48 3.84
CA PHE A 140 -6.13 -3.74 4.12
C PHE A 140 -6.58 -2.84 2.95
N ARG A 141 -5.91 -2.93 1.80
CA ARG A 141 -6.16 -2.06 0.65
C ARG A 141 -7.62 -2.10 0.18
N SER A 142 -8.21 -3.29 0.02
CA SER A 142 -9.59 -3.46 -0.41
C SER A 142 -10.60 -2.84 0.57
N LEU A 143 -10.36 -3.02 1.88
CA LEU A 143 -11.16 -2.44 2.94
C LEU A 143 -11.08 -0.91 2.94
N VAL A 144 -9.87 -0.34 2.85
CA VAL A 144 -9.65 1.10 2.75
C VAL A 144 -10.43 1.71 1.58
N TYR A 145 -10.40 1.06 0.42
CA TYR A 145 -11.15 1.51 -0.75
C TYR A 145 -12.66 1.46 -0.54
N PHE A 146 -13.16 0.36 0.05
CA PHE A 146 -14.57 0.22 0.38
C PHE A 146 -15.03 1.37 1.30
N CYS A 147 -14.29 1.63 2.38
CA CYS A 147 -14.63 2.69 3.33
C CYS A 147 -14.54 4.10 2.72
N CYS A 148 -13.66 4.34 1.75
CA CYS A 148 -13.58 5.62 1.04
C CYS A 148 -14.68 5.81 -0.02
N SER A 149 -15.40 4.74 -0.37
CA SER A 149 -16.43 4.75 -1.41
C SER A 149 -17.83 4.99 -0.86
N SER A 150 -18.05 4.70 0.42
CA SER A 150 -19.32 4.91 1.13
C SER A 150 -19.34 6.28 1.82
N ASP A 151 -20.23 7.15 1.34
CA ASP A 151 -20.68 8.43 1.91
C ASP A 151 -19.77 9.69 1.89
N THR A 152 -20.14 10.66 1.06
CA THR A 152 -20.93 11.83 1.50
C THR A 152 -21.50 12.55 0.27
N GLN A 153 -22.82 12.77 0.26
CA GLN A 153 -23.52 13.48 -0.83
C GLN A 153 -23.13 14.96 -0.98
N HIS A 154 -22.23 15.53 -0.16
CA HIS A 154 -21.90 16.96 -0.17
C HIS A 154 -20.41 17.32 -0.02
N SER A 155 -19.48 16.43 -0.31
CA SER A 155 -18.04 16.75 -0.33
C SER A 155 -17.34 16.01 -1.47
N PRO A 156 -16.35 16.59 -2.17
CA PRO A 156 -15.57 15.87 -3.16
C PRO A 156 -14.91 14.67 -2.49
N THR A 157 -15.40 13.48 -2.85
CA THR A 157 -15.01 12.19 -2.30
C THR A 157 -13.48 11.97 -2.31
N PRO A 158 -12.93 11.17 -1.37
CA PRO A 158 -11.49 10.85 -1.34
C PRO A 158 -11.00 10.21 -2.66
N LEU A 159 -11.87 9.45 -3.34
CA LEU A 159 -11.61 8.93 -4.69
C LEU A 159 -11.38 10.04 -5.72
N ASN A 160 -12.16 11.11 -5.67
CA ASN A 160 -11.98 12.27 -6.54
C ASN A 160 -10.66 12.99 -6.27
N TRP A 161 -10.14 12.97 -5.03
CA TRP A 161 -8.83 13.53 -4.70
C TRP A 161 -7.66 12.65 -5.15
N ILE A 162 -7.75 11.33 -5.00
CA ILE A 162 -6.75 10.38 -5.55
C ILE A 162 -6.68 10.54 -7.07
N ILE A 163 -7.83 10.54 -7.74
CA ILE A 163 -7.91 10.69 -9.19
C ILE A 163 -7.45 12.09 -9.62
N ARG A 164 -7.81 13.18 -8.91
CA ARG A 164 -7.38 14.55 -9.26
C ARG A 164 -5.91 14.83 -8.96
N ARG A 165 -5.38 14.48 -7.78
CA ARG A 165 -4.01 14.83 -7.38
C ARG A 165 -2.97 13.96 -8.08
N TRP A 166 -3.27 12.69 -8.35
CA TRP A 166 -2.40 11.89 -9.22
C TRP A 166 -2.43 12.38 -10.66
N ASN A 167 -3.59 12.70 -11.22
CA ASN A 167 -3.67 13.26 -12.57
C ASN A 167 -2.94 14.61 -12.70
N ILE A 168 -2.94 15.44 -11.63
CA ILE A 168 -2.23 16.74 -11.61
C ILE A 168 -0.69 16.57 -11.48
N GLN A 169 -0.19 15.62 -10.67
CA GLN A 169 1.25 15.49 -10.42
C GLN A 169 1.98 14.57 -11.41
N THR A 170 1.33 13.55 -11.96
CA THR A 170 2.02 12.56 -12.82
C THR A 170 1.83 12.83 -14.32
N LYS A 171 0.94 13.75 -14.71
CA LYS A 171 0.51 13.96 -16.12
C LYS A 171 0.05 12.66 -16.81
N GLN A 172 -0.25 11.59 -16.06
CA GLN A 172 -0.66 10.32 -16.60
C GLN A 172 -2.18 10.24 -16.71
N SER A 173 -2.66 9.69 -17.82
CA SER A 173 -4.08 9.58 -18.13
C SER A 173 -4.75 8.48 -17.29
N ILE A 174 -6.06 8.60 -17.03
CA ILE A 174 -6.87 7.57 -16.35
C ILE A 174 -6.69 6.16 -16.98
N PRO A 175 -6.58 6.00 -18.31
CA PRO A 175 -6.21 4.72 -18.93
C PRO A 175 -4.84 4.15 -18.50
N SER A 176 -3.85 5.00 -18.22
CA SER A 176 -2.53 4.60 -17.69
C SER A 176 -2.65 4.06 -16.25
N LEU A 177 -3.55 4.64 -15.45
CA LEU A 177 -3.84 4.18 -14.09
C LEU A 177 -4.61 2.85 -14.10
N PHE A 178 -5.53 2.69 -15.06
CA PHE A 178 -6.25 1.45 -15.34
C PHE A 178 -5.29 0.29 -15.69
N TYR A 179 -4.18 0.62 -16.34
CA TYR A 179 -3.15 -0.31 -16.77
C TYR A 179 -2.14 -0.66 -15.67
N HIS A 180 -1.76 0.29 -14.80
CA HIS A 180 -0.76 0.07 -13.74
C HIS A 180 -1.28 -0.54 -12.44
N HIS A 181 -2.58 -0.46 -12.16
CA HIS A 181 -3.13 -0.88 -10.87
C HIS A 181 -4.17 -2.00 -10.94
N ASP A 182 -4.26 -2.67 -12.09
CA ASP A 182 -5.05 -3.88 -12.31
C ASP A 182 -6.44 -3.82 -11.62
N CYS A 183 -7.21 -2.76 -11.94
CA CYS A 183 -8.53 -2.51 -11.34
C CYS A 183 -9.61 -3.53 -11.74
N THR A 184 -9.22 -4.70 -12.22
CA THR A 184 -10.10 -5.77 -12.69
C THR A 184 -10.93 -6.35 -11.54
N LEU A 185 -10.36 -6.44 -10.33
CA LEU A 185 -11.09 -6.84 -9.10
C LEU A 185 -11.94 -5.70 -8.50
N PHE A 186 -11.73 -4.44 -8.91
CA PHE A 186 -12.36 -3.26 -8.29
C PHE A 186 -13.71 -2.87 -8.88
N LEU A 187 -14.05 -3.40 -10.05
CA LEU A 187 -15.30 -3.04 -10.73
C LEU A 187 -16.27 -4.20 -10.89
N GLU A 188 -15.87 -5.45 -10.66
CA GLU A 188 -16.76 -6.58 -10.97
C GLU A 188 -18.04 -6.58 -10.10
N PRO A 189 -18.00 -6.38 -8.77
CA PRO A 189 -19.22 -6.38 -7.96
C PRO A 189 -19.97 -5.04 -8.02
N ILE A 190 -19.24 -3.91 -7.98
CA ILE A 190 -19.81 -2.55 -7.93
C ILE A 190 -20.38 -2.13 -9.28
N ALA A 191 -19.71 -2.47 -10.40
CA ALA A 191 -20.27 -2.20 -11.71
C ALA A 191 -21.47 -3.10 -11.98
N HIS A 192 -21.48 -4.35 -11.54
CA HIS A 192 -22.61 -5.26 -11.84
C HIS A 192 -23.90 -4.85 -11.11
N GLU A 193 -23.82 -4.48 -9.83
CA GLU A 193 -25.01 -4.09 -9.05
C GLU A 193 -25.52 -2.67 -9.39
N LYS A 194 -24.61 -1.71 -9.64
CA LYS A 194 -25.01 -0.37 -10.11
C LYS A 194 -25.40 -0.32 -11.59
N PHE A 195 -24.73 -1.04 -12.50
CA PHE A 195 -25.13 -1.05 -13.92
C PHE A 195 -26.51 -1.67 -14.12
N GLN A 196 -26.89 -2.68 -13.33
CA GLN A 196 -28.23 -3.28 -13.42
C GLN A 196 -29.32 -2.36 -12.88
N SER A 197 -29.00 -1.46 -11.94
CA SER A 197 -29.95 -0.50 -11.35
C SER A 197 -30.09 0.83 -12.13
N LEU A 198 -29.24 1.06 -13.14
CA LEU A 198 -29.25 2.29 -13.93
C LEU A 198 -30.05 2.06 -15.23
N ASP A 199 -31.22 2.69 -15.35
CA ASP A 199 -32.06 2.63 -16.56
C ASP A 199 -31.29 3.02 -17.85
N ASN A 200 -30.28 3.89 -17.71
CA ASN A 200 -29.39 4.25 -18.81
C ASN A 200 -28.02 4.73 -18.31
N PRO A 201 -27.02 3.83 -18.18
CA PRO A 201 -25.68 4.14 -17.66
C PRO A 201 -24.95 5.24 -18.46
N LEU A 202 -25.27 5.38 -19.75
CA LEU A 202 -24.70 6.41 -20.63
C LEU A 202 -25.25 7.81 -20.32
N LEU A 203 -26.47 7.91 -19.79
CA LEU A 203 -27.11 9.19 -19.47
C LEU A 203 -26.51 9.83 -18.22
N GLU A 204 -26.21 9.04 -17.19
CA GLU A 204 -25.55 9.53 -15.96
C GLU A 204 -24.09 9.91 -16.22
N LEU A 205 -23.35 9.10 -16.98
CA LEU A 205 -22.00 9.44 -17.39
C LEU A 205 -21.96 10.77 -18.19
N ARG A 206 -22.98 11.02 -19.02
CA ARG A 206 -23.15 12.28 -19.76
C ARG A 206 -23.50 13.49 -18.87
N LYS A 207 -24.18 13.30 -17.73
CA LYS A 207 -24.47 14.38 -16.77
C LYS A 207 -23.23 14.78 -15.99
N ASP A 208 -22.45 13.81 -15.53
CA ASP A 208 -21.20 14.05 -14.81
C ASP A 208 -20.15 14.74 -15.71
N LEU A 209 -20.13 14.40 -17.00
CA LEU A 209 -19.28 15.05 -17.99
C LEU A 209 -19.75 16.47 -18.36
N LYS A 210 -21.05 16.79 -18.26
CA LYS A 210 -21.59 18.14 -18.48
C LYS A 210 -21.27 19.10 -17.32
N ASN A 211 -21.19 18.60 -16.09
CA ASN A 211 -20.87 19.40 -14.91
C ASN A 211 -19.37 19.74 -14.78
N CYS A 212 -18.51 19.17 -15.65
CA CYS A 212 -17.10 19.51 -15.77
C CYS A 212 -16.83 20.74 -16.67
N SER A 213 -17.73 21.73 -16.70
CA SER A 213 -17.73 22.85 -17.66
C SER A 213 -16.58 23.87 -17.50
N ASN A 214 -15.71 23.75 -16.49
CA ASN A 214 -14.55 24.63 -16.30
C ASN A 214 -13.20 23.96 -16.62
N CYS A 215 -13.18 22.73 -17.14
CA CYS A 215 -11.95 22.15 -17.66
C CYS A 215 -11.88 22.46 -19.16
N CYS A 216 -10.79 23.07 -19.63
CA CYS A 216 -10.56 23.58 -20.99
C CYS A 216 -10.50 22.50 -22.09
N ILE A 217 -11.28 21.43 -22.01
CA ILE A 217 -11.37 20.40 -23.03
C ILE A 217 -12.80 20.45 -23.55
N CYS A 218 -12.99 21.14 -24.67
CA CYS A 218 -14.26 21.15 -25.40
C CYS A 218 -14.64 19.71 -25.80
N PHE A 219 -15.63 19.13 -25.11
CA PHE A 219 -16.18 17.82 -25.47
C PHE A 219 -17.42 18.00 -26.34
N SER A 220 -17.32 17.65 -27.63
CA SER A 220 -18.50 17.37 -28.44
C SER A 220 -19.00 15.95 -28.14
N GLN A 221 -20.29 15.83 -27.85
CA GLN A 221 -20.96 14.62 -27.32
C GLN A 221 -20.84 13.35 -28.20
N LYS A 222 -20.42 13.46 -29.47
CA LYS A 222 -20.17 12.32 -30.38
C LYS A 222 -18.77 11.71 -30.25
N ASN A 223 -17.81 12.43 -29.68
CA ASN A 223 -16.41 11.98 -29.60
C ASN A 223 -16.07 11.19 -28.33
N SER A 224 -16.92 11.20 -27.31
CA SER A 224 -16.67 10.54 -26.01
C SER A 224 -17.01 9.04 -26.02
N GLU A 225 -18.14 8.64 -26.63
CA GLU A 225 -18.54 7.23 -26.75
C GLU A 225 -17.57 6.42 -27.61
N ALA A 226 -17.13 7.00 -28.74
CA ALA A 226 -16.11 6.39 -29.60
C ALA A 226 -14.77 6.21 -28.86
N LYS A 227 -14.41 7.16 -27.97
CA LYS A 227 -13.19 7.05 -27.16
C LYS A 227 -13.31 5.99 -26.07
N ILE A 228 -14.45 5.89 -25.40
CA ILE A 228 -14.70 4.85 -24.37
C ILE A 228 -14.71 3.46 -25.01
N GLN A 229 -15.41 3.29 -26.14
CA GLN A 229 -15.40 2.05 -26.90
C GLN A 229 -13.99 1.67 -27.35
N LYS A 230 -13.21 2.64 -27.84
CA LYS A 230 -11.80 2.42 -28.19
C LYS A 230 -10.96 1.96 -26.99
N CYS A 231 -11.18 2.50 -25.80
CA CYS A 231 -10.48 2.07 -24.58
C CYS A 231 -10.87 0.64 -24.15
N LEU A 232 -12.15 0.29 -24.22
CA LEU A 232 -12.62 -1.07 -23.93
C LEU A 232 -12.05 -2.08 -24.93
N GLN A 233 -12.05 -1.74 -26.22
CA GLN A 233 -11.44 -2.54 -27.26
C GLN A 233 -9.95 -2.76 -27.00
N MET A 234 -9.19 -1.70 -26.70
CA MET A 234 -7.77 -1.81 -26.37
C MET A 234 -7.49 -2.72 -25.16
N LYS A 235 -8.36 -2.72 -24.14
CA LYS A 235 -8.24 -3.63 -22.99
C LYS A 235 -8.40 -5.08 -23.43
N HIS A 236 -9.44 -5.35 -24.20
CA HIS A 236 -9.69 -6.68 -24.75
C HIS A 236 -8.52 -7.14 -25.65
N ASP A 237 -8.04 -6.27 -26.53
CA ASP A 237 -6.92 -6.56 -27.42
C ASP A 237 -5.62 -6.84 -26.64
N MET A 238 -5.38 -6.11 -25.54
CA MET A 238 -4.23 -6.35 -24.66
C MET A 238 -4.33 -7.72 -23.96
N ALA A 239 -5.51 -8.08 -23.43
CA ALA A 239 -5.72 -9.38 -22.81
C ALA A 239 -5.50 -10.53 -23.82
N GLN A 240 -6.04 -10.38 -25.03
CA GLN A 240 -5.79 -11.34 -26.11
C GLN A 240 -4.32 -11.43 -26.50
N SER A 241 -3.62 -10.29 -26.54
CA SER A 241 -2.18 -10.24 -26.84
C SER A 241 -1.34 -10.91 -25.76
N ILE A 242 -1.72 -10.80 -24.49
CA ILE A 242 -1.08 -11.52 -23.37
C ILE A 242 -1.30 -13.03 -23.52
N ASP A 243 -2.54 -13.45 -23.78
CA ASP A 243 -2.86 -14.86 -23.98
C ASP A 243 -2.11 -15.46 -25.18
N GLU A 244 -2.05 -14.72 -26.29
CA GLU A 244 -1.31 -15.13 -27.48
C GLU A 244 0.20 -15.17 -27.23
N PHE A 245 0.75 -14.18 -26.52
CA PHE A 245 2.14 -14.16 -26.11
C PHE A 245 2.49 -15.38 -25.27
N ASN A 246 1.68 -15.68 -24.25
CA ASN A 246 1.91 -16.81 -23.36
C ASN A 246 1.89 -18.16 -24.10
N ARG A 247 1.08 -18.29 -25.16
CA ARG A 247 1.00 -19.51 -25.99
C ARG A 247 2.12 -19.64 -27.02
N SER A 248 2.51 -18.54 -27.65
CA SER A 248 3.34 -18.54 -28.87
C SER A 248 4.75 -17.97 -28.68
N ASN A 249 5.00 -17.25 -27.59
CA ASN A 249 6.21 -16.47 -27.33
C ASN A 249 6.47 -15.44 -28.45
N VAL A 250 5.40 -14.85 -28.99
CA VAL A 250 5.46 -13.80 -30.00
C VAL A 250 4.80 -12.55 -29.43
N MET A 251 5.52 -11.43 -29.47
CA MET A 251 4.98 -10.13 -29.06
C MET A 251 4.03 -9.61 -30.12
N CYS A 252 2.78 -9.36 -29.73
CA CYS A 252 1.73 -8.80 -30.56
C CYS A 252 1.26 -7.46 -29.98
N SER A 253 0.95 -6.50 -30.84
CA SER A 253 0.39 -5.21 -30.40
C SER A 253 -0.99 -5.41 -29.76
N PRO A 254 -1.31 -4.73 -28.64
CA PRO A 254 -0.60 -3.59 -28.06
C PRO A 254 0.48 -3.94 -27.02
N LEU A 255 0.74 -5.22 -26.76
CA LEU A 255 1.72 -5.65 -25.77
C LEU A 255 3.15 -5.23 -26.19
N SER A 256 3.86 -4.54 -25.29
CA SER A 256 5.23 -4.09 -25.53
C SER A 256 6.17 -4.54 -24.43
N ILE A 257 7.45 -4.67 -24.74
CA ILE A 257 8.44 -5.15 -23.76
C ILE A 257 8.58 -4.21 -22.56
N ASP A 258 8.31 -2.92 -22.75
CA ASP A 258 8.42 -1.88 -21.72
C ASP A 258 7.46 -2.11 -20.54
N VAL A 259 6.37 -2.83 -20.79
CA VAL A 259 5.28 -3.02 -19.82
C VAL A 259 5.11 -4.46 -19.36
N VAL A 260 5.75 -5.41 -20.03
CA VAL A 260 5.59 -6.86 -19.78
C VAL A 260 6.03 -7.26 -18.37
N ARG A 261 7.06 -6.62 -17.81
CA ARG A 261 7.50 -6.84 -16.42
C ARG A 261 6.45 -6.47 -15.38
N LEU A 262 5.54 -5.56 -15.73
CA LEU A 262 4.51 -5.03 -14.84
C LEU A 262 3.24 -5.88 -14.84
N LEU A 263 3.14 -6.85 -15.75
CA LEU A 263 1.95 -7.66 -15.95
C LEU A 263 2.10 -9.03 -15.26
N PRO A 264 1.36 -9.30 -14.16
CA PRO A 264 1.47 -10.56 -13.44
C PRO A 264 0.97 -11.77 -14.24
N SER A 265 0.15 -11.54 -15.27
CA SER A 265 -0.41 -12.58 -16.13
C SER A 265 0.54 -13.07 -17.23
N ILE A 266 1.74 -12.48 -17.34
CA ILE A 266 2.76 -12.97 -18.28
C ILE A 266 3.43 -14.21 -17.70
N ASP A 267 3.46 -15.29 -18.47
CA ASP A 267 4.21 -16.48 -18.10
C ASP A 267 5.72 -16.22 -18.21
N ILE A 268 6.43 -16.36 -17.09
CA ILE A 268 7.88 -16.14 -16.99
C ILE A 268 8.69 -17.13 -17.84
N LYS A 269 8.14 -18.32 -18.14
CA LYS A 269 8.78 -19.28 -19.05
C LYS A 269 8.68 -18.81 -20.50
N SER A 270 7.49 -18.42 -20.92
CA SER A 270 7.24 -17.83 -22.24
C SER A 270 8.05 -16.56 -22.46
N LEU A 271 8.15 -15.70 -21.44
CA LEU A 271 8.99 -14.51 -21.45
C LEU A 271 10.46 -14.84 -21.65
N GLY A 272 10.97 -15.82 -20.92
CA GLY A 272 12.34 -16.32 -21.06
C GLY A 272 12.63 -16.86 -22.46
N ALA A 273 11.75 -17.72 -22.98
CA ALA A 273 11.84 -18.27 -24.32
C ALA A 273 11.78 -17.20 -25.43
N PHE A 274 11.11 -16.06 -25.18
CA PHE A 274 11.13 -14.91 -26.06
C PHE A 274 12.44 -14.12 -25.95
N LEU A 275 12.81 -13.69 -24.75
CA LEU A 275 13.95 -12.81 -24.49
C LEU A 275 15.30 -13.45 -24.86
N CYS A 276 15.44 -14.76 -24.67
CA CYS A 276 16.69 -15.48 -24.92
C CYS A 276 17.00 -15.70 -26.42
N LYS A 277 16.06 -15.40 -27.33
CA LYS A 277 16.29 -15.52 -28.77
C LYS A 277 17.21 -14.40 -29.25
N GLU A 278 18.22 -14.74 -30.04
CA GLU A 278 19.18 -13.79 -30.60
C GLU A 278 18.54 -12.59 -31.30
N LYS A 279 17.54 -12.86 -32.16
CA LYS A 279 16.79 -11.83 -32.88
C LYS A 279 16.05 -10.84 -31.96
N ASN A 280 15.82 -11.20 -30.69
CA ASN A 280 15.10 -10.40 -29.70
C ASN A 280 16.06 -9.66 -28.74
N LEU A 281 17.37 -9.62 -29.03
CA LEU A 281 18.35 -8.89 -28.24
C LEU A 281 17.94 -7.42 -27.96
N PRO A 282 17.39 -6.65 -28.93
CA PRO A 282 16.91 -5.29 -28.64
C PRO A 282 15.83 -5.27 -27.55
N CYS A 283 14.95 -6.27 -27.51
CA CYS A 283 13.93 -6.39 -26.47
C CYS A 283 14.55 -6.75 -25.12
N LEU A 284 15.55 -7.64 -25.08
CA LEU A 284 16.27 -7.98 -23.85
C LEU A 284 17.00 -6.76 -23.25
N ILE A 285 17.64 -5.94 -24.08
CA ILE A 285 18.25 -4.67 -23.64
C ILE A 285 17.21 -3.75 -23.01
N ARG A 286 16.08 -3.57 -23.71
CA ARG A 286 14.99 -2.71 -23.25
C ARG A 286 14.31 -3.23 -21.99
N PHE A 287 14.21 -4.56 -21.86
CA PHE A 287 13.73 -5.23 -20.66
C PHE A 287 14.65 -4.97 -19.47
N ALA A 288 15.98 -5.08 -19.64
CA ALA A 288 16.96 -4.77 -18.60
C ALA A 288 16.90 -3.30 -18.16
N GLN A 289 16.74 -2.37 -19.11
CA GLN A 289 16.55 -0.93 -18.83
C GLN A 289 15.30 -0.62 -17.99
N SER A 290 14.33 -1.54 -17.92
CA SER A 290 13.16 -1.36 -17.08
C SER A 290 13.46 -1.57 -15.59
N PHE A 291 14.60 -2.14 -15.20
CA PHE A 291 15.01 -2.38 -13.82
C PHE A 291 15.74 -1.16 -13.24
N ASP A 292 15.59 -0.95 -11.93
CA ASP A 292 16.41 0.01 -11.17
C ASP A 292 17.42 -0.79 -10.34
N PHE A 293 18.69 -0.67 -10.71
CA PHE A 293 19.82 -1.34 -10.07
C PHE A 293 20.65 -0.40 -9.20
N LYS A 294 20.20 0.85 -9.02
CA LYS A 294 20.92 1.81 -8.17
C LYS A 294 20.98 1.31 -6.74
N ASP A 295 22.11 1.58 -6.10
CA ASP A 295 22.36 1.26 -4.68
C ASP A 295 22.15 -0.22 -4.32
N THR A 296 22.11 -1.10 -5.33
CA THR A 296 21.90 -2.54 -5.18
C THR A 296 23.23 -3.26 -5.41
N GLY A 297 23.55 -4.21 -4.54
CA GLY A 297 24.76 -5.02 -4.69
C GLY A 297 24.74 -5.81 -6.01
N ILE A 298 25.91 -5.99 -6.63
CA ILE A 298 26.04 -6.55 -7.98
C ILE A 298 25.44 -7.95 -8.16
N LEU A 299 25.54 -8.80 -7.13
CA LEU A 299 24.94 -10.14 -7.15
C LEU A 299 23.44 -10.11 -6.86
N GLU A 300 22.99 -9.13 -6.06
CA GLU A 300 21.58 -8.99 -5.70
C GLU A 300 20.77 -8.45 -6.88
N ALA A 301 21.28 -7.45 -7.58
CA ALA A 301 20.70 -6.95 -8.82
C ALA A 301 20.62 -8.06 -9.89
N LEU A 302 21.64 -8.92 -9.98
CA LEU A 302 21.62 -10.07 -10.88
C LEU A 302 20.54 -11.07 -10.51
N ARG A 303 20.38 -11.40 -9.22
CA ARG A 303 19.30 -12.27 -8.74
C ARG A 303 17.93 -11.72 -9.09
N ILE A 304 17.70 -10.43 -8.83
CA ILE A 304 16.44 -9.75 -9.17
C ILE A 304 16.18 -9.87 -10.68
N PHE A 305 17.18 -9.58 -11.50
CA PHE A 305 17.06 -9.68 -12.96
C PHE A 305 16.73 -11.11 -13.43
N LEU A 306 17.51 -12.11 -13.00
CA LEU A 306 17.32 -13.51 -13.40
C LEU A 306 16.06 -14.15 -12.80
N SER A 307 15.50 -13.60 -11.72
CA SER A 307 14.24 -14.08 -11.14
C SER A 307 13.00 -13.69 -11.97
N SER A 308 13.14 -12.76 -12.91
CA SER A 308 12.02 -12.19 -13.66
C SER A 308 11.62 -12.96 -14.93
N PHE A 309 12.45 -13.92 -15.36
CA PHE A 309 12.17 -14.82 -16.49
C PHE A 309 13.01 -16.09 -16.38
N VAL A 310 12.64 -17.16 -17.11
CA VAL A 310 13.43 -18.40 -17.15
C VAL A 310 14.48 -18.33 -18.26
N MET A 311 15.75 -18.29 -17.89
CA MET A 311 16.86 -18.23 -18.83
C MET A 311 17.13 -19.60 -19.50
N GLY A 312 17.50 -19.60 -20.79
CA GLY A 312 18.00 -20.79 -21.50
C GLY A 312 19.39 -21.21 -21.00
N GLY A 313 19.66 -22.51 -21.02
CA GLY A 313 20.91 -23.08 -20.50
C GLY A 313 22.09 -23.06 -21.49
N GLU A 314 21.88 -22.63 -22.73
CA GLU A 314 22.92 -22.59 -23.74
C GLU A 314 23.96 -21.51 -23.41
N SER A 315 25.25 -21.83 -23.49
CA SER A 315 26.34 -20.91 -23.12
C SER A 315 26.25 -19.54 -23.82
N GLN A 316 25.89 -19.53 -25.11
CA GLN A 316 25.69 -18.32 -25.91
C GLN A 316 24.49 -17.47 -25.45
N VAL A 317 23.46 -18.09 -24.87
CA VAL A 317 22.31 -17.38 -24.30
C VAL A 317 22.72 -16.74 -22.98
N ILE A 318 23.42 -17.48 -22.12
CA ILE A 318 23.87 -16.99 -20.83
C ILE A 318 24.81 -15.79 -21.02
N ASP A 319 25.83 -15.91 -21.85
CA ASP A 319 26.77 -14.82 -22.14
C ASP A 319 26.06 -13.53 -22.57
N ARG A 320 25.06 -13.66 -23.46
CA ARG A 320 24.26 -12.54 -23.95
C ARG A 320 23.44 -11.87 -22.85
N VAL A 321 22.72 -12.67 -22.05
CA VAL A 321 21.87 -12.18 -20.95
C VAL A 321 22.71 -11.48 -19.88
N ILE A 322 23.81 -12.11 -19.47
CA ILE A 322 24.74 -11.58 -18.50
C ILE A 322 25.39 -10.29 -19.00
N THR A 323 25.81 -10.26 -20.27
CA THR A 323 26.37 -9.07 -20.89
C THR A 323 25.38 -7.90 -20.89
N VAL A 324 24.12 -8.14 -21.22
CA VAL A 324 23.08 -7.09 -21.18
C VAL A 324 22.87 -6.57 -19.77
N TYR A 325 22.76 -7.48 -18.79
CA TYR A 325 22.66 -7.13 -17.38
C TYR A 325 23.85 -6.27 -16.91
N ALA A 326 25.08 -6.72 -17.17
CA ALA A 326 26.31 -6.06 -16.76
C ALA A 326 26.39 -4.63 -17.33
N ASN A 327 26.07 -4.47 -18.61
CA ASN A 327 26.02 -3.15 -19.25
C ASN A 327 25.04 -2.22 -18.54
N GLU A 328 23.84 -2.71 -18.24
CA GLU A 328 22.81 -1.89 -17.60
C GLU A 328 23.15 -1.55 -16.15
N PHE A 329 23.64 -2.53 -15.38
CA PHE A 329 24.09 -2.33 -14.00
C PHE A 329 25.19 -1.27 -13.91
N VAL A 330 26.22 -1.37 -14.77
CA VAL A 330 27.31 -0.40 -14.82
C VAL A 330 26.81 0.98 -15.24
N ASN A 331 25.92 1.05 -16.24
CA ASN A 331 25.35 2.32 -16.69
C ASN A 331 24.59 3.06 -15.59
N GLN A 332 23.88 2.34 -14.71
CA GLN A 332 23.12 2.94 -13.62
C GLN A 332 23.96 3.28 -12.39
N ASN A 333 25.14 2.66 -12.22
CA ASN A 333 25.99 2.80 -11.04
C ASN A 333 27.35 3.49 -11.32
N ILE A 334 27.48 4.21 -12.44
CA ILE A 334 28.71 4.94 -12.81
C ILE A 334 29.16 5.84 -11.65
N GLY A 335 30.39 5.61 -11.17
CA GLY A 335 31.03 6.42 -10.13
C GLY A 335 30.71 6.05 -8.67
N ASN A 336 29.86 5.05 -8.43
CA ASN A 336 29.46 4.64 -7.07
C ASN A 336 29.66 3.14 -6.79
N ILE A 337 30.50 2.47 -7.58
CA ILE A 337 30.63 1.01 -7.48
C ILE A 337 31.57 0.61 -6.34
N LYS A 338 30.99 0.54 -5.14
CA LYS A 338 31.67 0.11 -3.89
C LYS A 338 32.05 -1.37 -3.88
N ASP A 339 31.54 -2.16 -4.82
CA ASP A 339 31.78 -3.60 -4.90
C ASP A 339 32.91 -3.99 -5.87
N PHE A 340 33.45 -3.04 -6.66
CA PHE A 340 34.59 -3.33 -7.53
C PHE A 340 35.92 -3.20 -6.75
N PRO A 341 36.92 -4.06 -7.08
CA PRO A 341 38.30 -3.91 -6.61
C PRO A 341 38.80 -2.47 -6.79
N GLU A 342 39.57 -1.94 -5.84
CA GLU A 342 40.08 -0.56 -5.88
C GLU A 342 40.84 -0.23 -7.18
N SER A 343 41.48 -1.22 -7.81
CA SER A 343 42.18 -1.09 -9.09
C SER A 343 41.28 -0.72 -10.28
N LEU A 344 39.96 -0.86 -10.15
CA LEU A 344 38.95 -0.55 -11.18
C LEU A 344 38.21 0.75 -10.87
N ARG A 345 38.51 1.40 -9.74
CA ARG A 345 37.93 2.69 -9.37
C ARG A 345 38.75 3.80 -10.02
N TRP A 346 38.20 4.36 -11.09
CA TRP A 346 38.59 5.59 -11.78
C TRP A 346 39.79 5.51 -12.72
N GLN A 347 39.52 5.16 -13.99
CA GLN A 347 40.19 5.75 -15.16
C GLN A 347 39.21 5.83 -16.32
N ASP A 348 38.87 7.06 -16.72
CA ASP A 348 38.07 7.43 -17.91
C ASP A 348 36.71 6.69 -18.08
N THR A 349 35.60 7.41 -18.24
CA THR A 349 34.25 6.82 -18.11
C THR A 349 33.98 5.70 -19.13
N GLN A 350 34.62 5.75 -20.29
CA GLN A 350 34.53 4.72 -21.33
C GLN A 350 35.41 3.50 -21.03
N ASN A 351 36.63 3.72 -20.52
CA ASN A 351 37.54 2.64 -20.16
C ASN A 351 37.04 1.90 -18.92
N THR A 352 36.54 2.63 -17.92
CA THR A 352 35.89 2.07 -16.73
C THR A 352 34.68 1.19 -17.09
N LYS A 353 33.85 1.59 -18.07
CA LYS A 353 32.74 0.76 -18.55
C LYS A 353 33.21 -0.54 -19.20
N LYS A 354 34.27 -0.47 -20.01
CA LYS A 354 34.85 -1.64 -20.68
C LYS A 354 35.46 -2.61 -19.67
N THR A 355 36.28 -2.12 -18.74
CA THR A 355 36.94 -2.98 -17.75
C THR A 355 35.96 -3.54 -16.71
N ALA A 356 34.95 -2.77 -16.31
CA ALA A 356 33.90 -3.27 -15.42
C ALA A 356 33.07 -4.37 -16.07
N ARG A 357 32.82 -4.26 -17.38
CA ARG A 357 32.13 -5.28 -18.17
C ARG A 357 32.96 -6.55 -18.30
N GLU A 358 34.25 -6.45 -18.64
CA GLU A 358 35.16 -7.59 -18.72
C GLU A 358 35.24 -8.33 -17.36
N TYR A 359 35.42 -7.59 -16.26
CA TYR A 359 35.42 -8.15 -14.91
C TYR A 359 34.11 -8.87 -14.56
N LEU A 360 32.97 -8.28 -14.90
CA LEU A 360 31.65 -8.89 -14.66
C LEU A 360 31.43 -10.15 -15.48
N THR A 361 31.81 -10.15 -16.75
CA THR A 361 31.72 -11.32 -17.62
C THR A 361 32.62 -12.44 -17.08
N ASP A 362 33.85 -12.12 -16.66
CA ASP A 362 34.78 -13.09 -16.09
C ASP A 362 34.26 -13.67 -14.77
N LEU A 363 33.78 -12.82 -13.85
CA LEU A 363 33.27 -13.23 -12.54
C LEU A 363 32.02 -14.12 -12.67
N LEU A 364 31.19 -13.88 -13.70
CA LEU A 364 29.99 -14.66 -13.96
C LEU A 364 30.26 -15.93 -14.78
N SER A 365 31.33 -15.97 -15.58
CA SER A 365 31.82 -17.19 -16.23
C SER A 365 32.35 -18.23 -15.22
N LEU A 366 32.82 -17.77 -14.05
CA LEU A 366 33.26 -18.63 -12.94
C LEU A 366 32.09 -19.25 -12.15
N ILE A 367 30.86 -18.79 -12.38
CA ILE A 367 29.64 -19.29 -11.72
C ILE A 367 28.93 -20.35 -12.60
N GLN A 368 29.33 -20.50 -13.86
CA GLN A 368 28.96 -21.62 -14.75
C GLN A 368 29.84 -22.84 -14.47
#